data_AF-A0A5F4WEJ3-F1
#
_entry.id   AF-A0A5F4WEJ3-F1
#
_cell.length_a   1.000
_cell.length_b   1.000
_cell.length_c   1.000
_cell.angle_alpha   90.00
_cell.angle_beta   90.00
_cell.angle_gamma   90.00
#
_symmetry.space_group_name_H-M   'P 1'
#
loop_
_entity.id
_entity.type
_entity.pdbx_description
1 polymer ?
#
loop_
_entity_poly.entity_id
_entity_poly.type
_entity_poly.pdbx_seq_one_letter_code
_entity_poly.pdbx_strand_id
1 'polypeptide(L)'
;MRPRGVPLLLVVLLGFWASVSSQTEATPAVATEDLNSTEAALVTFGPSQSTRPVGTPRAPGPTSGPRPTPVTDVAALCVCDLSPAQCDVNCCCDPDCSSVDFSVFSACSVPVVTGDNQFCSQKAAIYSLNFTANPPQRVFKLVDQINPSIFCIHTTNCLWSA
;
A
#
# COMPACT_ATOMS: atom_id res chain seq x y z
N MET A 1 15.11 43.81 56.85
CA MET A 1 14.73 42.40 57.09
C MET A 1 13.93 41.92 55.89
N ARG A 2 14.39 40.86 55.21
CA ARG A 2 13.82 40.32 53.97
C ARG A 2 12.99 39.07 54.31
N PRO A 3 11.72 38.93 53.89
CA PRO A 3 11.08 37.63 53.87
C PRO A 3 11.47 36.90 52.59
N ARG A 4 11.87 35.64 52.75
CA ARG A 4 12.35 34.73 51.71
C ARG A 4 11.16 34.22 50.89
N GLY A 5 11.32 34.22 49.56
CA GLY A 5 10.34 33.70 48.62
C GLY A 5 10.21 32.18 48.72
N VAL A 6 8.97 31.72 48.77
CA VAL A 6 8.56 30.31 48.66
C VAL A 6 8.78 29.86 47.21
N PRO A 7 9.39 28.69 46.94
CA PRO A 7 9.67 28.27 45.57
C PRO A 7 8.37 27.86 44.87
N LEU A 8 8.09 28.49 43.74
CA LEU A 8 6.92 28.34 42.88
C LEU A 8 6.77 26.96 42.20
N LEU A 9 7.54 25.96 42.66
CA LEU A 9 7.73 24.67 41.99
C LEU A 9 6.81 23.56 42.53
N LEU A 10 6.08 23.81 43.61
CA LEU A 10 5.24 22.82 44.30
C LEU A 10 3.74 22.89 43.95
N VAL A 11 3.28 23.90 43.19
CA VAL A 11 1.85 24.07 42.85
C VAL A 11 1.49 23.44 41.49
N VAL A 12 2.46 23.17 40.61
CA VAL A 12 2.17 22.67 39.24
C VAL A 12 2.05 21.14 39.17
N LEU A 13 2.51 20.39 40.17
CA LEU A 13 2.54 18.92 40.16
C LEU A 13 1.27 18.22 40.69
N LEU A 14 0.23 18.97 41.11
CA LEU A 14 -0.99 18.40 41.71
C LEU A 14 -2.26 18.56 40.86
N GLY A 15 -2.15 19.00 39.60
CA GLY A 15 -3.31 19.41 38.79
C GLY A 15 -3.73 18.50 37.63
N PHE A 16 -3.09 17.35 37.38
CA PHE A 16 -3.27 16.62 36.11
C PHE A 16 -3.75 15.16 36.22
N TRP A 17 -4.45 14.81 37.30
CA TRP A 17 -5.26 13.59 37.33
C TRP A 17 -6.65 13.88 37.91
N ALA A 18 -7.51 14.46 37.08
CA ALA A 18 -8.94 14.43 37.27
C ALA A 18 -9.61 14.08 35.92
N SER A 19 -10.12 12.84 35.89
CA SER A 19 -11.28 12.41 35.11
C SER A 19 -11.31 12.63 33.59
N VAL A 20 -11.14 11.53 32.84
CA VAL A 20 -12.05 11.23 31.72
C VAL A 20 -12.55 9.81 31.91
N SER A 21 -13.83 9.73 32.25
CA SER A 21 -14.60 8.50 32.35
C SER A 21 -14.95 7.98 30.96
N SER A 22 -15.00 6.66 30.85
CA SER A 22 -15.60 5.88 29.77
C SER A 22 -16.98 6.40 29.35
N GLN A 23 -17.25 6.48 28.05
CA GLN A 23 -18.61 6.37 27.51
C GLN A 23 -18.67 5.29 26.43
N THR A 24 -19.28 4.18 26.82
CA THR A 24 -20.09 3.31 25.97
C THR A 24 -21.38 4.07 25.66
N GLU A 25 -21.89 3.96 24.43
CA GLU A 25 -23.30 3.63 24.10
C GLU A 25 -23.89 4.38 22.89
N ALA A 26 -24.72 3.62 22.17
CA ALA A 26 -25.81 3.99 21.25
C ALA A 26 -25.50 4.44 19.82
N THR A 27 -25.52 3.44 18.94
CA THR A 27 -26.29 3.42 17.68
C THR A 27 -27.57 4.27 17.72
N PRO A 28 -27.87 5.01 16.65
CA PRO A 28 -29.23 5.24 16.18
C PRO A 28 -29.46 4.43 14.89
N ALA A 29 -30.43 3.51 14.96
CA ALA A 29 -31.14 3.01 13.80
C ALA A 29 -32.16 4.06 13.32
N VAL A 30 -32.84 3.77 12.19
CA VAL A 30 -33.93 4.50 11.50
C VAL A 30 -33.40 5.36 10.35
N ALA A 31 -33.85 5.27 9.10
CA ALA A 31 -35.11 4.79 8.54
C ALA A 31 -34.93 4.04 7.21
N THR A 32 -35.86 3.13 6.99
CA THR A 32 -36.33 2.53 5.74
C THR A 32 -36.70 3.57 4.68
N GLU A 33 -36.22 3.39 3.44
CA GLU A 33 -36.97 3.72 2.23
C GLU A 33 -36.83 2.55 1.24
N ASP A 34 -37.71 1.58 1.41
CA ASP A 34 -38.16 0.67 0.39
C ASP A 34 -39.09 1.48 -0.54
N LEU A 35 -38.66 1.75 -1.77
CA LEU A 35 -39.57 2.07 -2.87
C LEU A 35 -39.15 1.28 -4.11
N ASN A 36 -39.72 0.07 -4.16
CA ASN A 36 -40.23 -0.59 -5.34
C ASN A 36 -40.30 0.31 -6.60
N SER A 37 -39.58 -0.09 -7.65
CA SER A 37 -39.98 0.21 -9.02
C SER A 37 -39.68 -0.99 -9.90
N THR A 38 -40.66 -1.88 -9.93
CA THR A 38 -40.89 -2.80 -11.04
C THR A 38 -41.20 -1.98 -12.29
N GLU A 39 -40.33 -2.03 -13.30
CA GLU A 39 -40.77 -1.88 -14.69
C GLU A 39 -39.99 -2.86 -15.57
N ALA A 40 -40.67 -3.94 -15.93
CA ALA A 40 -40.22 -4.91 -16.90
C ALA A 40 -40.30 -4.27 -18.29
N ALA A 41 -39.18 -3.74 -18.78
CA ALA A 41 -39.02 -3.42 -20.18
C ALA A 41 -38.93 -4.74 -20.97
N LEU A 42 -40.06 -5.14 -21.55
CA LEU A 42 -40.20 -6.23 -22.50
C LEU A 42 -39.32 -5.92 -23.73
N VAL A 43 -38.11 -6.47 -23.76
CA VAL A 43 -37.28 -6.46 -24.98
C VAL A 43 -37.70 -7.67 -25.81
N THR A 44 -38.38 -7.39 -26.92
CA THR A 44 -38.68 -8.36 -27.97
C THR A 44 -37.38 -9.00 -28.48
N PHE A 45 -37.13 -10.25 -28.09
CA PHE A 45 -36.10 -11.08 -28.69
C PHE A 45 -36.57 -11.49 -30.10
N GLY A 46 -36.19 -10.73 -31.11
CA GLY A 46 -36.27 -11.19 -32.50
C GLY A 46 -35.31 -12.38 -32.71
N PRO A 47 -35.69 -13.43 -33.45
CA PRO A 47 -34.78 -14.53 -33.73
C PRO A 47 -33.71 -14.06 -34.72
N SER A 48 -32.59 -13.55 -34.22
CA SER A 48 -31.38 -13.39 -35.03
C SER A 48 -30.75 -14.76 -35.23
N GLN A 49 -31.23 -15.48 -36.23
CA GLN A 49 -30.51 -16.61 -36.81
C GLN A 49 -29.32 -16.06 -37.60
N SER A 50 -28.19 -15.87 -36.93
CA SER A 50 -26.91 -15.63 -37.59
C SER A 50 -26.24 -16.98 -37.84
N THR A 51 -26.52 -17.57 -39.01
CA THR A 51 -25.74 -18.70 -39.55
C THR A 51 -24.29 -18.24 -39.75
N ARG A 52 -23.42 -18.51 -38.78
CA ARG A 52 -21.98 -18.25 -38.90
C ARG A 52 -21.38 -19.40 -39.72
N PRO A 53 -20.67 -19.14 -40.83
CA PRO A 53 -19.86 -20.18 -41.47
C PRO A 53 -18.83 -20.67 -40.46
N VAL A 54 -18.64 -21.99 -40.39
CA VAL A 54 -17.55 -22.61 -39.63
C VAL A 54 -16.23 -22.10 -40.23
N GLY A 55 -15.70 -21.06 -39.60
CA GLY A 55 -14.45 -20.43 -39.99
C GLY A 55 -13.29 -21.32 -39.62
N THR A 56 -12.48 -21.63 -40.63
CA THR A 56 -11.18 -22.31 -40.58
C THR A 56 -10.31 -21.75 -39.43
N PRO A 57 -9.52 -22.57 -38.72
CA PRO A 57 -8.63 -22.09 -37.65
C PRO A 57 -7.71 -21.00 -38.18
N ARG A 58 -7.80 -19.80 -37.60
CA ARG A 58 -6.92 -18.68 -37.94
C ARG A 58 -5.53 -18.98 -37.37
N ALA A 59 -4.53 -18.94 -38.24
CA ALA A 59 -3.13 -19.05 -37.85
C ALA A 59 -2.79 -18.01 -36.75
N PRO A 60 -1.90 -18.33 -35.79
CA PRO A 60 -1.45 -17.36 -34.79
C PRO A 60 -0.96 -16.09 -35.49
N GLY A 61 -1.57 -14.95 -35.15
CA GLY A 61 -1.15 -13.65 -35.64
C GLY A 61 0.28 -13.32 -35.20
N PRO A 62 0.97 -12.40 -35.91
CA PRO A 62 2.34 -12.05 -35.60
C PRO A 62 2.45 -11.56 -34.15
N THR A 63 3.43 -12.17 -33.48
CA THR A 63 3.98 -11.85 -32.16
C THR A 63 3.78 -10.40 -31.75
N SER A 64 3.18 -10.22 -30.57
CA SER A 64 3.19 -8.97 -29.81
C SER A 64 4.59 -8.34 -29.90
N GLY A 65 4.66 -7.02 -30.10
CA GLY A 65 5.93 -6.30 -30.18
C GLY A 65 6.82 -6.54 -28.94
N PRO A 66 8.07 -6.04 -28.94
CA PRO A 66 8.98 -6.23 -27.81
C PRO A 66 8.27 -5.87 -26.51
N ARG A 67 8.11 -6.87 -25.64
CA ARG A 67 7.53 -6.67 -24.31
C ARG A 67 8.39 -5.60 -23.63
N PRO A 68 7.80 -4.54 -23.04
CA PRO A 68 8.56 -3.58 -22.26
C PRO A 68 9.47 -4.36 -21.31
N THR A 69 10.76 -4.07 -21.35
CA THR A 69 11.69 -4.61 -20.37
C THR A 69 11.11 -4.25 -19.00
N PRO A 70 10.78 -5.23 -18.16
CA PRO A 70 10.24 -4.96 -16.84
C PRO A 70 11.17 -3.98 -16.14
N VAL A 71 10.63 -3.04 -15.35
CA VAL A 71 11.46 -2.27 -14.43
C VAL A 71 12.20 -3.29 -13.55
N THR A 72 13.49 -3.50 -13.83
CA THR A 72 14.25 -4.59 -13.23
C THR A 72 14.63 -4.28 -11.79
N ASP A 73 14.55 -3.01 -11.38
CA ASP A 73 14.84 -2.57 -10.04
C ASP A 73 13.68 -1.79 -9.41
N VAL A 74 12.89 -2.47 -8.58
CA VAL A 74 11.80 -1.86 -7.81
C VAL A 74 12.34 -0.91 -6.75
N ALA A 75 13.58 -1.08 -6.29
CA ALA A 75 14.18 -0.18 -5.31
C ALA A 75 14.43 1.24 -5.88
N ALA A 76 14.60 1.35 -7.20
CA ALA A 76 14.77 2.63 -7.89
C ALA A 76 13.46 3.42 -8.08
N LEU A 77 12.30 2.84 -7.73
CA LEU A 77 10.99 3.49 -7.84
C LEU A 77 10.62 4.29 -6.58
N CYS A 78 11.61 4.87 -5.90
CA CYS A 78 11.39 5.62 -4.66
C CYS A 78 10.63 6.92 -4.95
N VAL A 79 9.37 7.00 -4.51
CA VAL A 79 8.51 8.17 -4.77
C VAL A 79 8.78 9.37 -3.87
N CYS A 80 9.59 9.20 -2.82
CA CYS A 80 9.97 10.27 -1.90
C CYS A 80 11.41 10.77 -2.08
N ASP A 81 12.14 10.25 -3.05
CA ASP A 81 13.43 10.77 -3.53
C ASP A 81 13.14 11.89 -4.56
N LEU A 82 12.96 13.09 -4.02
CA LEU A 82 12.60 14.32 -4.73
C LEU A 82 13.83 15.20 -4.99
N SER A 83 14.87 15.06 -4.17
CA SER A 83 16.04 15.94 -4.13
C SER A 83 17.26 15.24 -4.73
N PRO A 84 17.71 15.60 -5.95
CA PRO A 84 18.83 14.92 -6.59
C PRO A 84 20.11 14.97 -5.74
N ALA A 85 20.70 13.80 -5.47
CA ALA A 85 21.94 13.63 -4.71
C ALA A 85 21.86 14.18 -3.26
N GLN A 86 20.65 14.26 -2.70
CA GLN A 86 20.41 14.82 -1.36
C GLN A 86 19.35 14.00 -0.63
N CYS A 87 19.61 13.71 0.64
CA CYS A 87 18.69 12.97 1.47
C CYS A 87 17.40 13.75 1.76
N ASP A 88 16.26 13.17 1.37
CA ASP A 88 14.92 13.60 1.72
C ASP A 88 14.51 13.07 3.10
N VAL A 89 14.13 13.99 3.97
CA VAL A 89 13.85 13.69 5.39
C VAL A 89 12.72 12.69 5.55
N ASN A 90 12.94 11.69 6.41
CA ASN A 90 12.04 10.55 6.62
C ASN A 90 11.82 9.65 5.38
N CYS A 91 12.53 9.83 4.26
CA CYS A 91 12.41 8.95 3.10
C CYS A 91 13.30 7.71 3.26
N CYS A 92 12.70 6.54 3.46
CA CYS A 92 13.47 5.32 3.70
C CYS A 92 14.08 4.69 2.44
N CYS A 93 13.42 4.87 1.30
CA CYS A 93 13.89 4.32 0.03
C CYS A 93 14.92 5.21 -0.67
N ASP A 94 15.18 6.41 -0.16
CA ASP A 94 16.11 7.38 -0.73
C ASP A 94 17.56 6.85 -0.65
N PRO A 95 18.23 6.64 -1.79
CA PRO A 95 19.58 6.09 -1.82
C PRO A 95 20.65 7.02 -1.23
N ASP A 96 20.40 8.33 -1.17
CA ASP A 96 21.36 9.36 -0.76
C ASP A 96 21.42 9.54 0.77
N CYS A 97 20.46 9.01 1.51
CA CYS A 97 20.43 9.05 2.97
C CYS A 97 21.45 8.09 3.63
N SER A 98 22.21 8.62 4.58
CA SER A 98 23.20 7.89 5.39
C SER A 98 22.71 7.62 6.82
N SER A 99 23.51 6.89 7.60
CA SER A 99 23.22 6.62 9.01
C SER A 99 23.18 7.88 9.89
N VAL A 100 23.86 8.95 9.49
CA VAL A 100 23.79 10.25 10.16
C VAL A 100 22.41 10.88 9.91
N ASP A 101 21.93 10.82 8.67
CA ASP A 101 20.62 11.37 8.30
C ASP A 101 19.48 10.59 8.95
N PHE A 102 19.59 9.27 9.03
CA PHE A 102 18.60 8.43 9.74
C PHE A 102 18.48 8.77 11.23
N SER A 103 19.48 9.43 11.85
CA SER A 103 19.42 9.82 13.26
C SER A 103 18.46 10.97 13.53
N VAL A 104 18.14 11.78 12.52
CA VAL A 104 17.18 12.89 12.64
C VAL A 104 15.77 12.52 12.17
N PHE A 105 15.58 11.29 11.68
CA PHE A 105 14.29 10.82 11.21
C PHE A 105 13.40 10.45 12.40
N SER A 106 12.12 10.83 12.31
CA SER A 106 11.10 10.45 13.28
C SER A 106 10.24 9.29 12.79
N ALA A 107 10.21 9.08 11.47
CA ALA A 107 9.35 8.11 10.82
C ALA A 107 9.99 7.56 9.55
N CYS A 108 9.40 6.51 9.02
CA CYS A 108 9.79 5.90 7.75
C CYS A 108 8.64 6.08 6.75
N SER A 109 8.80 7.06 5.86
CA SER A 109 7.89 7.28 4.74
C SER A 109 8.17 6.26 3.65
N VAL A 110 7.12 5.83 2.95
CA VAL A 110 7.18 4.85 1.86
C VAL A 110 7.90 3.54 2.30
N PRO A 111 7.37 2.83 3.31
CA PRO A 111 8.00 1.61 3.81
C PRO A 111 7.92 0.43 2.82
N VAL A 112 7.09 0.54 1.78
CA VAL A 112 6.95 -0.47 0.73
C VAL A 112 6.86 0.23 -0.62
N VAL A 113 7.75 -0.14 -1.53
CA VAL A 113 7.72 0.24 -2.94
C VAL A 113 7.41 -1.01 -3.75
N THR A 114 6.39 -0.96 -4.59
CA THR A 114 6.00 -2.08 -5.45
C THR A 114 6.16 -1.72 -6.91
N GLY A 115 6.45 -2.72 -7.74
CA GLY A 115 6.43 -2.56 -9.19
C GLY A 115 5.03 -2.34 -9.78
N ASP A 116 4.90 -2.59 -11.08
CA ASP A 116 3.66 -2.45 -11.82
C ASP A 116 2.54 -3.32 -11.21
N ASN A 117 1.46 -2.65 -10.82
CA ASN A 117 0.31 -3.23 -10.13
C ASN A 117 -0.62 -4.02 -11.06
N GLN A 118 -0.27 -4.22 -12.33
CA GLN A 118 -0.99 -5.07 -13.28
C GLN A 118 -0.51 -6.52 -13.26
N PHE A 119 0.57 -6.83 -12.55
CA PHE A 119 1.09 -8.20 -12.44
C PHE A 119 0.55 -8.92 -11.21
N CYS A 120 0.23 -10.21 -11.40
CA CYS A 120 -0.20 -11.09 -10.31
C CYS A 120 0.89 -11.25 -9.23
N SER A 121 2.12 -11.55 -9.65
CA SER A 121 3.29 -11.57 -8.78
C SER A 121 4.19 -10.40 -9.17
N GLN A 122 4.56 -9.60 -8.18
CA GLN A 122 5.40 -8.43 -8.36
C GLN A 122 6.47 -8.39 -7.27
N LYS A 123 7.62 -7.78 -7.60
CA LYS A 123 8.63 -7.49 -6.60
C LYS A 123 8.15 -6.32 -5.72
N ALA A 124 8.40 -6.44 -4.43
CA ALA A 124 8.18 -5.39 -3.44
C ALA A 124 9.49 -5.15 -2.68
N ALA A 125 9.95 -3.90 -2.69
CA ALA A 125 11.04 -3.41 -1.89
C ALA A 125 10.47 -2.90 -0.56
N ILE A 126 10.81 -3.58 0.53
CA ILE A 126 10.39 -3.24 1.88
C ILE A 126 11.55 -2.54 2.58
N TYR A 127 11.28 -1.36 3.11
CA TYR A 127 12.22 -0.53 3.84
C TYR A 127 11.74 -0.32 5.27
N SER A 128 12.69 -0.36 6.20
CA SER A 128 12.47 0.09 7.57
C SER A 128 13.75 0.70 8.13
N LEU A 129 13.62 1.35 9.28
CA LEU A 129 14.74 1.91 10.01
C LEU A 129 14.88 1.18 11.34
N ASN A 130 16.08 0.67 11.59
CA ASN A 130 16.46 0.16 12.88
C ASN A 130 17.05 1.30 13.72
N PHE A 131 16.18 2.00 14.44
CA PHE A 131 16.57 3.08 15.36
C PHE A 131 17.31 2.57 16.61
N THR A 132 17.23 1.27 16.90
CA THR A 132 17.95 0.65 18.03
C THR A 132 19.42 0.40 17.68
N ALA A 133 19.77 0.33 16.39
CA ALA A 133 21.15 0.29 15.95
C ALA A 133 21.85 1.64 16.20
N ASN A 134 23.15 1.61 16.52
CA ASN A 134 23.96 2.81 16.75
C ASN A 134 25.18 2.81 15.81
N PRO A 135 25.24 3.66 14.77
CA PRO A 135 24.18 4.61 14.37
C PRO A 135 22.95 3.90 13.77
N PRO A 136 21.78 4.56 13.68
CA PRO A 136 20.60 4.02 13.04
C PRO A 136 20.88 3.51 11.63
N GLN A 137 20.26 2.39 11.27
CA GLN A 137 20.51 1.72 9.99
C GLN A 137 19.22 1.48 9.22
N ARG A 138 19.29 1.66 7.90
CA ARG A 138 18.26 1.20 6.98
C ARG A 138 18.31 -0.32 6.87
N VAL A 139 17.14 -0.94 7.01
CA VAL A 139 16.91 -2.35 6.70
C VAL A 139 16.14 -2.41 5.40
N PHE A 140 16.65 -3.18 4.44
CA PHE A 140 16.07 -3.36 3.12
C PHE A 140 15.83 -4.84 2.83
N LYS A 141 14.66 -5.16 2.27
CA LYS A 141 14.34 -6.50 1.79
C LYS A 141 13.58 -6.42 0.48
N LEU A 142 14.05 -7.17 -0.52
CA LEU A 142 13.32 -7.39 -1.76
C LEU A 142 12.56 -8.73 -1.66
N VAL A 143 11.24 -8.69 -1.83
CA VAL A 143 10.39 -9.89 -1.78
C VAL A 143 9.52 -10.00 -3.02
N ASP A 144 9.09 -11.22 -3.34
CA ASP A 144 7.96 -11.43 -4.25
C ASP A 144 6.66 -11.32 -3.44
N GLN A 145 5.72 -10.52 -3.92
CA GLN A 145 4.41 -10.33 -3.32
C GLN A 145 3.31 -10.57 -4.36
N ILE A 146 2.25 -11.25 -3.94
CA ILE A 146 1.04 -11.38 -4.74
C ILE A 146 0.23 -10.10 -4.62
N ASN A 147 -0.18 -9.56 -5.76
CA ASN A 147 -1.01 -8.36 -5.81
C ASN A 147 -2.44 -8.70 -5.37
N PRO A 148 -2.93 -8.13 -4.25
CA PRO A 148 -4.26 -8.46 -3.73
C PRO A 148 -5.41 -7.88 -4.57
N SER A 149 -5.13 -6.95 -5.48
CA SER A 149 -6.12 -6.29 -6.33
C SER A 149 -6.35 -7.02 -7.66
N ILE A 150 -5.60 -8.10 -7.92
CA ILE A 150 -5.69 -8.89 -9.16
C ILE A 150 -6.09 -10.32 -8.83
N PHE A 151 -6.97 -10.87 -9.66
CA PHE A 151 -7.26 -12.31 -9.63
C PHE A 151 -6.14 -13.10 -10.33
N CYS A 152 -5.42 -13.90 -9.54
CA CYS A 152 -4.30 -14.72 -9.99
C CYS A 152 -4.72 -16.15 -10.32
N ILE A 153 -4.27 -16.68 -11.47
CA ILE A 153 -4.41 -18.10 -11.81
C ILE A 153 -3.05 -18.78 -11.59
N HIS A 154 -3.00 -19.77 -10.70
CA HIS A 154 -1.82 -20.60 -10.49
C HIS A 154 -2.01 -21.95 -11.18
N THR A 155 -1.03 -22.35 -11.99
CA THR A 155 -0.99 -23.69 -12.60
C THR A 155 0.15 -24.47 -11.96
N THR A 156 -0.19 -25.50 -11.18
CA THR A 156 0.78 -26.48 -10.68
C THR A 156 0.82 -27.66 -11.65
N ASN A 157 1.94 -27.85 -12.34
CA ASN A 157 2.17 -29.07 -13.11
C ASN A 157 2.53 -30.19 -12.14
N CYS A 158 1.56 -31.04 -11.80
CA CYS A 158 1.82 -32.26 -11.05
C CYS A 158 2.43 -33.29 -12.02
N LEU A 159 3.75 -33.34 -12.09
CA LEU A 159 4.44 -34.47 -12.72
C LEU A 159 4.26 -35.68 -11.80
N TRP A 160 3.32 -36.56 -12.13
CA TRP A 160 3.27 -37.88 -11.50
C TRP A 160 4.47 -38.68 -11.98
N SER A 161 5.48 -38.83 -11.13
CA SER A 161 6.52 -39.84 -11.32
C SER A 161 5.89 -41.21 -11.07
N ALA A 162 5.72 -41.98 -12.13
CA ALA A 162 5.37 -43.41 -12.09
C ALA A 162 6.63 -44.26 -11.95
#